data_AF-A0A125T232-F1
#
_entry.id   AF-A0A125T232-F1
#
_cell.length_a   1.000
_cell.length_b   1.000
_cell.length_c   1.000
_cell.angle_alpha   90.00
_cell.angle_beta   90.00
_cell.angle_gamma   90.00
#
_symmetry.space_group_name_H-M   'P 1'
#
loop_
_entity.id
_entity.type
_entity.pdbx_description
1 polymer ?
#
loop_
_entity_poly.entity_id
_entity_poly.type
_entity_poly.pdbx_seq_one_letter_code
_entity_poly.pdbx_strand_id
1 'polypeptide(L)' 'MDQKLDYIHYNPIVAGWVDEPEHYLYSSARDYAGGKGLIDIILMV' A
#
# COMPACT_ATOMS: atom_id res chain seq x y z
N MET A 1 3.85 -2.42 14.35
CA MET A 1 3.91 -1.22 13.48
C MET A 1 2.86 -1.29 12.38
N ASP A 2 2.15 -2.41 12.32
CA ASP A 2 1.50 -2.93 11.12
C ASP A 2 0.04 -2.48 11.07
N GLN A 3 -0.62 -2.34 12.22
CA GLN A 3 -2.03 -1.95 12.29
C GLN A 3 -2.35 -0.62 11.57
N LYS A 4 -1.48 0.39 11.65
CA LYS A 4 -1.68 1.67 10.96
C LYS A 4 -1.36 1.58 9.47
N LEU A 5 -0.37 0.77 9.12
CA LEU A 5 0.04 0.57 7.73
C LEU A 5 -1.06 -0.18 6.97
N ASP A 6 -1.60 -1.24 7.57
CA ASP A 6 -2.71 -2.02 7.04
C ASP A 6 -3.93 -1.12 6.81
N TYR A 7 -4.27 -0.27 7.77
CA TYR A 7 -5.37 0.69 7.60
C TYR A 7 -5.17 1.59 6.37
N ILE A 8 -3.97 2.13 6.18
CA ILE A 8 -3.65 2.98 5.02
C ILE A 8 -3.74 2.20 3.71
N HIS A 9 -3.22 0.97 3.67
CA HIS A 9 -3.23 0.12 2.48
C HIS A 9 -4.64 -0.34 2.09
N TYR A 10 -5.56 -0.49 3.04
CA TYR A 10 -6.95 -0.88 2.77
C TYR A 10 -7.88 0.29 2.43
N ASN A 11 -7.47 1.55 2.62
CA ASN A 11 -8.29 2.72 2.28
C ASN A 11 -8.81 2.73 0.82
N PRO A 12 -8.00 2.38 -0.20
CA PRO A 12 -8.46 2.30 -1.58
C PRO A 12 -9.57 1.26 -1.82
N ILE A 13 -9.61 0.18 -1.03
CA ILE A 13 -10.65 -0.84 -1.08
C ILE A 13 -11.94 -0.31 -0.46
N VAL A 14 -11.85 0.30 0.73
CA VAL A 14 -13.01 0.89 1.41
C VAL A 14 -13.62 2.02 0.56
N ALA A 15 -12.80 2.75 -0.19
CA ALA A 15 -13.24 3.76 -1.15
C ALA A 15 -13.83 3.18 -2.44
N GLY A 16 -13.69 1.87 -2.70
CA GLY A 16 -14.19 1.19 -3.89
C GLY A 16 -13.39 1.46 -5.16
N TRP A 17 -12.11 1.82 -5.05
CA TRP A 17 -11.26 2.12 -6.20
C TRP A 17 -10.58 0.90 -6.80
N VAL A 18 -10.22 -0.06 -5.95
CA VAL A 18 -9.53 -1.31 -6.32
C VAL A 18 -10.02 -2.45 -5.45
N ASP A 19 -9.90 -3.68 -5.96
CA ASP A 19 -10.29 -4.90 -5.22
C ASP A 19 -9.20 -5.39 -4.24
N GLU A 20 -7.93 -5.04 -4.48
CA GLU A 20 -6.79 -5.44 -3.64
C GLU A 20 -5.85 -4.24 -3.38
N PRO A 21 -5.18 -4.16 -2.21
CA PRO A 21 -4.38 -3.00 -1.83
C PRO A 21 -3.26 -2.65 -2.81
N GLU A 22 -2.55 -3.66 -3.30
CA GLU A 22 -1.40 -3.57 -4.22
C GLU A 22 -1.78 -3.09 -5.63
N HIS A 23 -3.07 -3.12 -5.99
CA HIS A 23 -3.55 -2.61 -7.27
C HIS A 23 -3.68 -1.08 -7.27
N TYR A 24 -3.67 -0.41 -6.11
CA TYR A 24 -3.75 1.03 -6.06
C TYR A 24 -2.40 1.68 -6.43
N LEU A 25 -2.35 2.30 -7.61
CA LEU A 25 -1.14 2.86 -8.22
C LEU A 25 -0.34 3.79 -7.30
N TYR A 26 -1.03 4.57 -6.46
CA TYR A 26 -0.42 5.57 -5.58
C TYR A 26 -0.30 5.10 -4.12
N SER A 27 -0.27 3.78 -3.88
CA SER A 27 0.01 3.18 -2.58
C SER A 27 1.33 2.44 -2.58
N SER A 28 2.01 2.46 -1.42
CA SER A 28 3.17 1.61 -1.17
C SER A 28 2.81 0.14 -0.93
N ALA A 29 1.51 -0.21 -0.86
CA ALA A 29 1.06 -1.60 -0.68
C ALA A 29 1.71 -2.57 -1.68
N ARG A 30 1.94 -2.09 -2.91
CA ARG A 30 2.64 -2.85 -3.96
C ARG A 30 4.08 -3.21 -3.58
N ASP A 31 4.82 -2.32 -2.91
CA ASP A 31 6.17 -2.61 -2.43
C ASP A 31 6.16 -3.71 -1.36
N TYR A 32 5.19 -3.66 -0.44
CA TYR A 32 5.03 -4.67 0.60
C TYR A 32 4.54 -6.03 0.06
N ALA A 33 3.84 -6.04 -1.07
CA ALA A 33 3.45 -7.25 -1.81
C ALA A 33 4.58 -7.83 -2.68
N GLY A 34 5.81 -7.30 -2.60
CA GLY A 34 6.96 -7.77 -3.38
C GLY A 34 7.01 -7.25 -4.82
N GLY A 35 6.11 -6.33 -5.18
CA GLY A 35 6.18 -5.55 -6.40
C GLY A 35 7.11 -4.34 -6.26
N LYS A 36 7.23 -3.56 -7.34
CA LYS A 36 7.94 -2.27 -7.33
C LYS A 36 6.95 -1.10 -7.37
N GLY A 37 6.89 -0.29 -6.33
CA GLY A 37 6.08 0.93 -6.30
C GLY A 37 6.59 2.03 -7.24
N LEU A 38 5.90 3.16 -7.24
CA LEU A 38 6.26 4.31 -8.08
C LEU A 38 7.54 5.02 -7.61
N ILE A 39 7.83 4.95 -6.31
CA ILE A 39 8.96 5.60 -5.66
C ILE A 39 9.61 4.62 -4.68
N ASP A 40 10.90 4.77 -4.44
CA ASP A 40 11.62 3.92 -3.49
C ASP A 40 11.19 4.23 -2.05
N ILE A 41 10.96 3.19 -1.25
CA ILE A 41 10.66 3.30 0.18
C ILE A 41 11.94 3.30 1.00
N ILE A 42 12.01 4.19 1.99
CA ILE A 42 13.09 4.23 2.98
C ILE A 42 12.48 3.92 4.34
N LEU A 43 12.90 2.82 4.94
CA LEU A 43 12.58 2.48 6.33
C LEU A 43 13.55 3.19 7.25
N MET A 44 13.03 4.10 8.07
CA MET A 44 13.80 4.70 9.17
C MET A 44 13.65 3.82 10.40
N VAL A 45 14.76 3.26 10.86
CA VAL A 45 14.88 2.47 12.10
C VAL A 45 15.24 3.35 13.29
#